data_AF-A0A7W8Z4C9-F1
#
_entry.id   AF-A0A7W8Z4C9-F1
#
_cell.length_a   1.000
_cell.length_b   1.000
_cell.length_c   1.000
_cell.angle_alpha   90.00
_cell.angle_beta   90.00
_cell.angle_gamma   90.00
#
_symmetry.space_group_name_H-M   'P 1'
#
loop_
_entity.id
_entity.type
_entity.pdbx_description
1 polymer ?
#
loop_
_entity_poly.entity_id
_entity_poly.type
_entity_poly.pdbx_seq_one_letter_code
_entity_poly.pdbx_strand_id
1 'polypeptide(L)'
;MAARPAITIQVVPNSAGAHPALTGGAFVILDFPSPDPSLVYLATATDSLWLEKPEEYQRYTLIYSQVQASSALSPDDSVRYSATIVDQLKR
;
A
#
# COMPACT_ATOMS: atom_id res chain seq x y z
N MET A 1 -0.69 -10.15 -13.32
CA MET A 1 -0.32 -8.80 -12.85
C MET A 1 0.86 -8.85 -11.89
N ALA A 2 0.81 -9.67 -10.83
CA ALA A 2 1.95 -9.90 -9.91
C ALA A 2 3.20 -10.53 -10.54
N ALA A 3 3.08 -11.23 -11.67
CA ALA A 3 4.22 -11.84 -12.37
C ALA A 3 5.04 -10.84 -13.23
N ARG A 4 4.73 -9.53 -13.18
CA ARG A 4 5.49 -8.52 -13.91
C ARG A 4 6.65 -8.03 -13.02
N PRO A 5 7.88 -7.92 -13.54
CA PRO A 5 9.06 -7.63 -12.72
C PRO A 5 9.04 -6.27 -12.00
N ALA A 6 8.24 -5.31 -12.48
CA ALA A 6 8.11 -3.98 -11.88
C ALA A 6 6.87 -3.85 -10.96
N ILE A 7 6.19 -4.95 -10.63
CA ILE A 7 4.97 -4.92 -9.81
C ILE A 7 5.10 -5.90 -8.66
N THR A 8 5.16 -5.36 -7.45
CA THR A 8 5.06 -6.13 -6.21
C THR A 8 3.65 -6.00 -5.65
N ILE A 9 3.00 -7.12 -5.35
CA ILE A 9 1.72 -7.14 -4.66
C ILE A 9 1.94 -7.72 -3.28
N GLN A 10 1.51 -6.99 -2.25
CA GLN A 10 1.45 -7.50 -0.89
C GLN A 10 0.03 -7.35 -0.33
N VAL A 11 -0.39 -8.35 0.43
CA VAL A 11 -1.73 -8.40 1.03
C VAL A 11 -1.60 -8.37 2.55
N VAL A 12 -2.38 -7.50 3.19
CA VAL A 12 -2.63 -7.56 4.63
C VAL A 12 -3.85 -8.45 4.84
N PRO A 13 -3.72 -9.63 5.46
CA PRO A 13 -4.86 -10.51 5.69
C PRO A 13 -5.74 -9.97 6.83
N ASN A 14 -7.03 -10.30 6.82
CA ASN A 14 -7.95 -9.87 7.89
C ASN A 14 -7.50 -10.31 9.29
N SER A 15 -6.73 -11.40 9.39
CA SER A 15 -6.16 -11.89 10.65
C SER A 15 -5.05 -11.01 11.23
N ALA A 16 -4.49 -10.06 10.46
CA ALA A 16 -3.47 -9.13 10.94
C ALA A 16 -4.04 -8.11 11.94
N GLY A 17 -5.36 -7.92 11.97
CA GLY A 17 -6.02 -7.02 12.91
C GLY A 17 -5.71 -5.54 12.65
N ALA A 18 -5.60 -4.76 13.73
CA ALA A 18 -5.43 -3.31 13.62
C ALA A 18 -4.02 -2.94 13.13
N HIS A 19 -3.94 -2.13 12.07
CA HIS A 19 -2.69 -1.67 11.48
C HIS A 19 -2.74 -0.18 11.09
N PRO A 20 -1.58 0.51 10.96
CA PRO A 20 -1.52 1.96 10.73
C PRO A 20 -2.29 2.47 9.49
N ALA A 21 -2.39 1.68 8.42
CA ALA A 21 -3.17 2.06 7.24
C ALA A 21 -4.70 2.15 7.48
N LEU A 22 -5.24 1.61 8.58
CA LEU A 22 -6.68 1.72 8.88
C LEU A 22 -7.11 3.17 9.14
N THR A 23 -6.24 3.98 9.74
CA THR A 23 -6.48 5.40 10.00
C THR A 23 -5.95 6.31 8.90
N GLY A 24 -4.91 5.88 8.18
CA GLY A 24 -4.31 6.64 7.07
C GLY A 24 -5.10 6.61 5.76
N GLY A 25 -6.07 5.70 5.61
CA GLY A 25 -6.86 5.56 4.39
C GLY A 25 -6.05 5.05 3.19
N ALA A 26 -6.65 5.10 2.00
CA ALA A 26 -5.98 4.75 0.75
C ALA A 26 -5.11 5.93 0.28
N PHE A 27 -3.85 5.63 -0.05
CA PHE A 27 -2.88 6.63 -0.50
C PHE A 27 -1.92 6.04 -1.54
N VAL A 28 -1.28 6.92 -2.31
CA VAL A 28 -0.23 6.57 -3.27
C VAL A 28 1.00 7.41 -2.94
N ILE A 29 2.13 6.75 -2.69
CA ILE A 29 3.44 7.40 -2.55
C ILE A 29 4.06 7.48 -3.95
N LEU A 30 4.38 8.69 -4.38
CA LEU A 30 5.10 8.97 -5.61
C LEU A 30 6.52 9.38 -5.24
N ASP A 31 7.47 8.47 -5.45
CA ASP A 31 8.87 8.67 -5.11
C ASP A 31 9.68 8.99 -6.36
N PHE A 32 10.38 10.12 -6.35
CA PHE A 32 11.15 10.61 -7.48
C PHE A 32 12.62 10.84 -7.09
N PRO A 33 13.56 10.65 -8.02
CA PRO A 33 14.95 11.05 -7.80
C PRO A 33 15.07 12.58 -7.71
N SER A 34 16.05 13.06 -6.93
CA SER A 34 16.42 14.47 -6.88
C SER A 34 16.68 15.04 -8.29
N PRO A 35 16.24 16.28 -8.60
CA PRO A 35 15.71 17.31 -7.70
C PRO A 35 14.19 17.31 -7.51
N ASP A 36 13.46 16.38 -8.14
CA ASP A 36 12.00 16.39 -8.09
C ASP A 36 11.49 15.96 -6.70
N PRO A 37 10.51 16.69 -6.11
CA PRO A 37 9.99 16.35 -4.80
C PRO A 37 9.12 15.10 -4.85
N SER A 38 9.44 14.11 -4.01
CA SER A 38 8.54 13.00 -3.71
C SER A 38 7.32 13.49 -2.92
N LEU A 39 6.15 12.91 -3.18
CA LEU A 39 4.88 13.42 -2.67
C LEU A 39 3.85 12.30 -2.50
N VAL A 40 2.75 12.59 -1.82
CA VAL A 40 1.68 11.63 -1.57
C VAL A 40 0.38 12.11 -2.19
N TYR A 41 -0.29 11.20 -2.89
CA TYR A 41 -1.61 11.43 -3.45
C TYR A 41 -2.67 10.71 -2.62
N LEU A 42 -3.67 11.45 -2.17
CA LEU A 42 -4.86 10.94 -1.49
C LEU A 42 -6.07 11.16 -2.38
N ALA A 43 -6.88 10.13 -2.55
CA ALA A 43 -8.14 10.23 -3.28
C ALA A 43 -9.31 9.82 -2.41
N THR A 44 -10.40 10.56 -2.56
CA THR A 44 -11.73 10.21 -2.07
C THR A 44 -12.67 10.03 -3.26
N ALA A 45 -13.93 9.72 -3.01
CA ALA A 45 -14.92 9.59 -4.07
C ALA A 45 -15.19 10.90 -4.85
N THR A 46 -14.93 12.05 -4.24
CA THR A 46 -15.32 13.37 -4.77
C THR A 46 -14.18 14.35 -4.89
N ASP A 47 -13.03 14.07 -4.29
CA ASP A 47 -11.92 15.01 -4.19
C ASP A 47 -10.58 14.28 -4.09
N SER A 48 -9.49 15.00 -4.30
CA SER A 48 -8.13 14.51 -4.14
C SER A 48 -7.19 15.56 -3.57
N LEU A 49 -6.18 15.11 -2.82
CA LEU A 49 -5.18 15.96 -2.19
C LEU A 49 -3.77 15.50 -2.58
N TRP A 50 -2.94 16.48 -2.92
CA TRP A 50 -1.52 16.33 -3.19
C TRP A 50 -0.74 16.86 -1.98
N LEU A 51 0.02 15.99 -1.33
CA LEU A 51 0.82 16.31 -0.15
C LEU A 51 2.29 16.39 -0.55
N GLU A 52 2.76 17.63 -0.73
CA GLU A 52 4.11 17.94 -1.22
C GLU A 52 5.09 18.30 -0.11
N LYS A 53 4.61 18.49 1.14
CA LYS A 53 5.51 18.85 2.23
C LYS A 53 6.35 17.64 2.66
N PRO A 54 7.66 17.81 2.92
CA PRO A 54 8.53 16.71 3.34
C PRO A 54 8.01 15.94 4.56
N GLU A 55 7.42 16.62 5.54
CA GLU A 55 6.91 16.00 6.76
C GLU A 55 5.67 15.13 6.48
N GLU A 56 4.83 15.55 5.55
CA GLU A 56 3.65 14.80 5.10
C GLU A 56 4.09 13.53 4.37
N TYR A 57 5.02 13.65 3.42
CA TYR A 57 5.60 12.50 2.72
C TYR A 57 6.23 11.50 3.69
N GLN A 58 7.09 11.97 4.61
CA GLN A 58 7.73 11.12 5.61
C GLN A 58 6.73 10.36 6.48
N ARG A 59 5.62 11.01 6.86
CA ARG A 59 4.58 10.38 7.68
C ARG A 59 3.91 9.21 6.96
N TYR A 60 3.57 9.35 5.70
CA TYR A 60 2.94 8.27 4.92
C TYR A 60 3.92 7.15 4.56
N THR A 61 5.18 7.48 4.27
CA THR A 61 6.23 6.47 4.07
C THR A 61 6.46 5.63 5.34
N LEU A 62 6.37 6.24 6.52
CA LEU A 62 6.40 5.52 7.78
C LEU A 62 5.19 4.58 7.95
N ILE A 63 3.99 5.05 7.64
CA ILE A 63 2.77 4.21 7.68
C ILE A 63 2.93 3.02 6.73
N TYR A 64 3.36 3.26 5.49
CA TYR A 64 3.58 2.22 4.49
C TYR A 64 4.60 1.17 4.98
N SER A 65 5.78 1.61 5.41
CA SER A 65 6.85 0.71 5.86
C SER A 65 6.44 -0.12 7.08
N GLN A 66 5.71 0.46 8.04
CA GLN A 66 5.19 -0.28 9.19
C GLN A 66 4.18 -1.35 8.79
N VAL A 67 3.23 -1.02 7.91
CA VAL A 67 2.22 -1.97 7.41
C VAL A 67 2.89 -3.09 6.62
N GLN A 68 3.82 -2.73 5.72
CA GLN A 68 4.58 -3.69 4.93
C GLN A 68 5.38 -4.67 5.80
N ALA A 69 6.08 -4.16 6.82
CA ALA A 69 6.99 -4.98 7.62
C ALA A 69 6.27 -5.86 8.65
N SER A 70 5.16 -5.38 9.22
CA SER A 70 4.52 -6.04 10.39
C SER A 70 3.20 -6.73 10.09
N SER A 71 2.47 -6.29 9.06
CA SER A 71 1.08 -6.68 8.83
C SER A 71 0.87 -7.36 7.48
N ALA A 72 1.69 -7.02 6.48
CA ALA A 72 1.57 -7.58 5.14
C ALA A 72 2.28 -8.93 5.02
N LEU A 73 1.70 -9.83 4.21
CA LEU A 73 2.36 -11.05 3.78
C LEU A 73 3.56 -10.71 2.87
N SER A 74 4.48 -11.67 2.73
CA SER A 74 5.52 -11.61 1.71
C SER A 74 4.89 -11.50 0.30
N PRO A 75 5.61 -10.98 -0.70
CA PRO A 75 5.08 -10.93 -2.07
C PRO A 75 4.62 -12.30 -2.59
N ASP A 76 5.41 -13.35 -2.35
CA ASP A 76 5.07 -14.71 -2.78
C ASP A 76 3.84 -15.26 -2.07
N ASP A 77 3.74 -15.08 -0.75
CA ASP A 77 2.59 -15.52 0.02
C ASP A 77 1.33 -14.72 -0.32
N SER A 78 1.48 -13.44 -0.67
CA SER A 78 0.38 -12.60 -1.14
C SER A 78 -0.21 -13.11 -2.45
N VAL A 79 0.63 -13.56 -3.39
CA VAL A 79 0.17 -14.19 -4.64
C VAL A 79 -0.58 -15.48 -4.34
N ARG A 80 -0.04 -16.37 -3.49
CA ARG A 80 -0.70 -17.62 -3.09
C ARG A 80 -2.04 -17.37 -2.38
N TYR A 81 -2.05 -16.40 -1.47
CA TYR A 81 -3.23 -16.02 -0.70
C TYR A 81 -4.33 -15.46 -1.62
N SER A 82 -3.97 -14.61 -2.58
CA SER A 82 -4.93 -14.06 -3.55
C SER A 82 -5.59 -15.15 -4.41
N ALA A 83 -4.83 -16.16 -4.87
CA ALA A 83 -5.38 -17.30 -5.61
C ALA A 83 -6.37 -18.10 -4.75
N THR A 84 -6.05 -18.32 -3.48
CA THR A 84 -6.92 -19.00 -2.52
C THR A 84 -8.25 -18.26 -2.34
N ILE A 85 -8.22 -16.93 -2.18
CA ILE A 85 -9.44 -16.11 -2.06
C ILE A 85 -10.29 -16.22 -3.33
N VAL A 86 -9.68 -16.12 -4.51
CA VAL A 86 -10.41 -16.19 -5.79
C VAL A 86 -11.16 -17.51 -5.93
N ASP A 87 -10.57 -18.62 -5.51
CA ASP A 87 -11.24 -19.94 -5.58
C ASP A 87 -12.35 -20.10 -4.54
N GLN A 88 -12.26 -19.41 -3.39
CA GLN A 88 -13.35 -19.35 -2.42
C GLN A 88 -14.56 -18.55 -2.93
N LEU A 89 -14.33 -17.47 -3.69
CA LEU A 89 -15.39 -16.62 -4.24
C LEU A 89 -16.18 -17.27 -5.40
N LYS A 90 -15.65 -18.32 -6.02
CA LYS A 90 -16.32 -19.05 -7.12
C LYS A 90 -17.29 -20.14 -6.62
N ARG A 91 -17.34 -20.39 -5.32
CA ARG A 91 -18.27 -21.34 -4.69
C ARG A 91 -19.53 -20.64 -4.24
#